data_AF-A0A067DEU4-F1
#
_entry.id   AF-A0A067DEU4-F1
#
_cell.length_a   1.000
_cell.length_b   1.000
_cell.length_c   1.000
_cell.angle_alpha   90.00
_cell.angle_beta   90.00
_cell.angle_gamma   90.00
#
_symmetry.space_group_name_H-M   'P 1'
#
loop_
_entity.id
_entity.type
_entity.pdbx_description
1 polymer ?
#
loop_
_entity_poly.entity_id
_entity_poly.type
_entity_poly.pdbx_seq_one_letter_code
_entity_poly.pdbx_strand_id
1 'polypeptide(L)' 'IPIKSPGSGRGQLEITYLDEELRISRGNRGNLFILKMVDPSYRVPL' A
#
# COMPACT_ATOMS: atom_id res chain seq x y z
N ILE A 1 -2.06 -15.50 -11.77
CA ILE A 1 -1.22 -16.31 -10.85
C ILE A 1 -1.85 -16.23 -9.47
N PRO A 2 -2.44 -17.31 -8.94
CA PRO A 2 -2.96 -17.30 -7.57
C PRO A 2 -1.79 -17.33 -6.59
N ILE A 3 -1.74 -16.36 -5.66
CA ILE A 3 -0.71 -16.31 -4.62
C ILE A 3 -1.33 -16.88 -3.34
N LYS A 4 -0.76 -17.99 -2.83
CA LYS A 4 -1.19 -18.56 -1.54
C LYS A 4 -0.89 -17.55 -0.42
N SER A 5 -1.93 -17.13 0.30
CA SER A 5 -1.78 -16.29 1.48
C SER A 5 -1.00 -17.06 2.57
N PRO A 6 0.00 -16.46 3.24
CA PRO A 6 0.91 -17.14 4.18
C PRO A 6 0.27 -17.56 5.52
N GLY A 7 -1.04 -17.81 5.58
CA GLY A 7 -1.76 -18.30 6.77
C GLY A 7 -1.89 -17.28 7.92
N SER A 8 -1.08 -16.20 7.90
CA SER A 8 -1.22 -15.05 8.79
C SER A 8 -0.93 -13.76 8.03
N GLY A 9 -1.75 -12.72 8.24
CA GLY A 9 -1.54 -11.38 7.72
C GLY A 9 -0.51 -10.56 8.52
N ARG A 10 0.34 -11.21 9.32
CA ARG A 10 1.34 -10.54 10.16
C ARG A 10 2.45 -9.98 9.28
N GLY A 11 2.33 -8.70 8.99
CA GLY A 11 3.31 -7.88 8.30
C GLY A 11 3.25 -6.46 8.86
N GLN A 12 4.36 -5.75 8.75
CA GLN A 12 4.40 -4.32 9.05
C GLN A 12 4.59 -3.57 7.75
N LEU A 13 3.85 -2.48 7.60
CA LEU A 13 3.95 -1.57 6.47
C LEU A 13 4.29 -0.19 7.02
N GLU A 14 5.42 0.35 6.58
CA GLU A 14 5.77 1.75 6.80
C GLU A 14 5.35 2.56 5.58
N ILE A 15 4.77 3.74 5.78
CA ILE A 15 4.22 4.58 4.70
C ILE A 15 4.91 5.94 4.74
N THR A 16 5.43 6.36 3.59
CA THR A 16 5.95 7.71 3.36
C THR A 16 5.05 8.42 2.35
N TYR A 17 4.53 9.58 2.74
CA TYR A 17 3.79 10.49 1.87
C TYR A 17 4.78 11.46 1.26
N LEU A 18 4.94 11.41 -0.07
CA LEU A 18 5.85 12.30 -0.77
C LEU A 18 5.14 13.58 -1.20
N ASP A 19 3.91 13.43 -1.69
CA ASP A 19 3.03 14.53 -2.08
C ASP A 19 1.55 14.09 -1.95
N GLU A 20 0.63 14.89 -2.50
CA GLU A 20 -0.81 14.63 -2.46
C GLU A 20 -1.26 13.46 -3.35
N GLU A 21 -0.46 13.06 -4.34
CA GLU A 21 -0.79 12.02 -5.31
C GLU A 21 0.05 10.74 -5.11
N LEU A 22 1.20 10.80 -4.46
CA LEU A 22 2.17 9.72 -4.41
C LEU A 22 2.51 9.31 -2.98
N ARG A 23 2.33 8.01 -2.71
CA ARG A 23 2.82 7.38 -1.49
C ARG A 23 3.64 6.14 -1.79
N ILE A 24 4.71 5.99 -1.03
CA ILE A 24 5.59 4.82 -1.07
C ILE A 24 5.38 4.05 0.23
N SER A 25 5.32 2.72 0.14
CA SER A 25 5.19 1.89 1.34
C SER A 25 6.16 0.72 1.29
N ARG A 26 6.85 0.50 2.41
CA ARG A 26 7.84 -0.58 2.55
C ARG A 26 7.31 -1.65 3.49
N GLY A 27 7.19 -2.86 2.97
CA GLY A 27 6.91 -4.05 3.78
C GLY A 27 8.16 -4.53 4.49
N ASN A 28 8.02 -5.00 5.73
CA ASN A 28 9.12 -5.56 6.52
C ASN A 28 9.77 -6.85 5.92
N ARG A 29 9.22 -7.39 4.83
CA ARG A 29 9.77 -8.55 4.09
C ARG A 29 10.42 -8.16 2.76
N GLY A 30 10.81 -6.89 2.60
CA GLY A 30 11.52 -6.39 1.42
C GLY A 30 10.62 -5.99 0.25
N ASN A 31 9.30 -5.99 0.44
CA ASN A 31 8.36 -5.50 -0.57
C ASN A 31 8.37 -3.97 -0.61
N LEU A 32 8.31 -3.40 -1.82
CA LEU A 32 8.09 -1.98 -2.06
C LEU A 32 6.79 -1.81 -2.84
N PHE A 33 5.91 -0.97 -2.34
CA PHE A 33 4.65 -0.60 -2.99
C PHE A 33 4.69 0.89 -3.32
N ILE A 34 4.22 1.23 -4.52
CA ILE A 34 4.04 2.61 -4.95
C ILE A 34 2.57 2.76 -5.29
N LEU A 35 1.91 3.73 -4.67
CA LEU A 35 0.56 4.12 -5.07
C LEU A 35 0.59 5.54 -5.62
N LYS A 36 0.06 5.69 -6.84
CA LYS A 36 -0.33 6.97 -7.42
C LYS A 36 -1.85 7.11 -7.34
N MET A 37 -2.33 8.13 -6.64
CA MET A 37 -3.74 8.48 -6.58
C MET A 37 -4.11 9.24 -7.86
N VAL A 38 -5.06 8.70 -8.62
CA VAL A 38 -5.58 9.35 -9.83
C VAL A 38 -6.55 10.48 -9.47
N ASP A 39 -7.29 10.30 -8.37
CA ASP A 39 -8.19 11.30 -7.81
C ASP A 39 -8.00 11.39 -6.28
N PRO A 40 -7.25 12.39 -5.78
CA PRO A 40 -7.05 12.60 -4.33
C PRO A 40 -8.34 12.93 -3.56
N SER A 41 -9.39 13.37 -4.27
CA SER A 41 -10.68 13.72 -3.66
C SER A 41 -11.57 12.50 -3.42
N TYR A 42 -11.26 11.36 -4.05
CA TYR A 42 -12.06 10.14 -3.91
C TYR A 42 -12.20 9.70 -2.44
N ARG A 43 -13.42 9.36 -2.06
CA ARG A 43 -13.77 8.78 -0.74
C ARG A 43 -14.53 7.49 -0.98
N VAL A 44 -14.21 6.45 -0.23
CA VAL A 44 -14.93 5.17 -0.31
C VAL A 44 -16.37 5.41 0.16
N PRO A 45 -17.40 5.07 -0.64
CA PRO A 45 -18.78 5.12 -0.19
C PRO A 45 -18.98 4.22 1.03
N LEU A 46 -19.66 4.73 2.05
CA LEU A 46 -20.05 3.96 3.25
C LEU A 46 -21.28 3.10 2.99
#